data_AF-A0A6A8NEF4-F1
#
_entry.id   AF-A0A6A8NEF4-F1
#
_cell.length_a   1.000
_cell.length_b   1.000
_cell.length_c   1.000
_cell.angle_alpha   90.00
_cell.angle_beta   90.00
_cell.angle_gamma   90.00
#
_symmetry.space_group_name_H-M   'P 1'
#
loop_
_entity.id
_entity.type
_entity.pdbx_description
1 polymer ?
#
loop_
_entity_poly.entity_id
_entity_poly.type
_entity_poly.pdbx_seq_one_letter_code
_entity_poly.pdbx_strand_id
1 'polypeptide(L)' 'MKKIYWVRRTAFILTIFALGALITGQVPMWVRIGYPTAAMWLMMIYDEALFELREQKEPTPFSASVSSKK' A
#
# COMPACT_ATOMS: atom_id res chain seq x y z
N MET A 1 -4.27 11.34 8.31
CA MET A 1 -4.39 9.86 8.50
C MET A 1 -3.17 9.19 7.90
N LYS A 2 -2.50 8.27 8.61
CA LYS A 2 -1.30 7.58 8.10
C LYS A 2 -1.64 6.94 6.74
N LYS A 3 -0.96 7.31 5.65
CA LYS A 3 -1.23 6.83 4.28
C LYS A 3 -1.36 5.31 4.23
N ILE A 4 -0.53 4.62 5.02
CA ILE A 4 -0.52 3.15 5.13
C ILE A 4 -1.80 2.53 5.70
N TYR A 5 -2.52 3.24 6.57
CA TYR A 5 -3.79 2.75 7.11
C TYR A 5 -4.88 2.71 6.03
N TRP A 6 -4.87 3.70 5.13
CA TRP A 6 -5.77 3.74 3.99
C TRP A 6 -5.50 2.59 3.02
N VAL A 7 -4.23 2.38 2.66
CA VAL A 7 -3.82 1.28 1.78
C VAL A 7 -4.24 -0.08 2.34
N ARG A 8 -4.05 -0.31 3.65
CA ARG A 8 -4.43 -1.56 4.31
C ARG A 8 -5.94 -1.81 4.30
N ARG A 9 -6.76 -0.76 4.40
CA ARG A 9 -8.22 -0.85 4.35
C ARG A 9 -8.72 -1.18 2.93
N THR A 10 -8.16 -0.56 1.91
CA THR A 10 -8.48 -0.87 0.51
C THR A 10 -8.04 -2.27 0.10
N ALA A 11 -6.88 -2.74 0.56
CA ALA A 11 -6.44 -4.12 0.33
C ALA A 11 -7.46 -5.11 0.91
N PHE A 12 -7.93 -4.88 2.15
CA PHE A 12 -8.90 -5.75 2.80
C PHE A 12 -10.24 -5.81 2.06
N ILE A 13 -10.75 -4.65 1.60
CA ILE A 13 -11.99 -4.58 0.82
C ILE A 13 -11.84 -5.31 -0.52
N LEU A 14 -10.70 -5.12 -1.20
CA LEU A 14 -10.39 -5.85 -2.43
C LEU A 14 -10.40 -7.36 -2.16
N THR A 15 -9.75 -7.85 -1.11
CA THR A 15 -9.69 -9.29 -0.81
C THR A 15 -11.08 -9.89 -0.58
N ILE A 16 -11.94 -9.20 0.18
CA ILE A 16 -13.34 -9.64 0.38
C ILE A 16 -14.10 -9.66 -0.94
N PHE A 17 -13.90 -8.65 -1.79
CA PHE A 17 -14.52 -8.60 -3.12
C PHE A 17 -14.06 -9.76 -4.01
N ALA A 18 -12.77 -10.12 -4.00
CA ALA A 18 -12.27 -11.29 -4.72
C ALA A 18 -12.86 -12.60 -4.18
N LEU A 19 -12.94 -12.76 -2.86
CA LEU A 19 -13.58 -13.92 -2.23
C LEU A 19 -15.05 -14.03 -2.65
N GLY A 20 -15.78 -12.92 -2.62
CA GLY A 20 -17.18 -12.87 -3.09
C GLY A 20 -17.31 -13.26 -4.55
N ALA A 21 -16.48 -12.68 -5.42
CA ALA A 21 -16.45 -12.95 -6.86
C ALA A 21 -16.07 -14.42 -7.18
N LEU A 22 -15.13 -14.99 -6.42
CA LEU A 22 -14.71 -16.39 -6.56
C LEU A 22 -15.86 -17.35 -6.23
N ILE A 23 -16.63 -17.05 -5.18
CA ILE A 23 -17.80 -17.85 -4.78
C ILE A 23 -18.95 -17.75 -5.79
N THR A 24 -19.12 -16.60 -6.45
CA THR A 24 -20.23 -16.39 -7.40
C THR A 24 -20.02 -17.07 -8.76
N GLY A 25 -18.78 -17.39 -9.15
CA GLY A 25 -18.44 -18.13 -10.38
C GLY A 25 -18.64 -17.36 -11.70
N GLN A 26 -19.58 -16.41 -11.76
CA GLN A 26 -19.87 -15.54 -12.91
C GLN A 26 -19.12 -14.22 -12.79
N VAL A 27 -17.78 -14.27 -12.90
CA VAL A 27 -16.95 -13.05 -12.87
C VAL A 27 -16.75 -12.53 -14.29
N PRO A 28 -17.21 -11.32 -14.61
CA PRO A 28 -17.07 -10.75 -15.95
C PRO A 28 -15.59 -10.52 -16.35
N MET A 29 -15.26 -10.63 -17.64
CA MET A 29 -13.86 -10.63 -18.12
C MET A 29 -13.08 -9.35 -17.77
N TRP A 30 -13.67 -8.17 -17.94
CA TRP A 30 -13.12 -6.89 -17.48
C TRP A 30 -12.82 -6.84 -15.97
N VAL A 31 -13.54 -7.57 -15.12
CA VAL A 31 -13.25 -7.67 -13.68
C VAL A 31 -12.08 -8.61 -13.44
N ARG A 32 -11.99 -9.71 -14.20
CA ARG A 32 -10.85 -10.64 -14.12
C ARG A 32 -9.51 -9.98 -14.51
N ILE A 33 -9.55 -8.97 -15.39
CA ILE A 33 -8.36 -8.22 -15.81
C ILE A 33 -8.13 -6.99 -14.93
N GLY A 34 -9.18 -6.22 -14.66
CA GLY A 34 -9.08 -4.98 -13.88
C GLY A 34 -8.72 -5.23 -12.42
N TYR A 35 -9.15 -6.34 -11.84
CA TYR A 35 -8.88 -6.68 -10.45
C TYR A 35 -7.38 -6.92 -10.15
N PRO A 36 -6.64 -7.80 -10.87
CA PRO A 36 -5.20 -7.95 -10.65
C PRO A 36 -4.42 -6.67 -10.98
N THR A 37 -4.83 -5.89 -11.98
CA THR A 37 -4.21 -4.58 -12.27
C THR A 37 -4.38 -3.61 -11.11
N ALA A 38 -5.59 -3.50 -10.54
CA ALA A 38 -5.85 -2.66 -9.39
C ALA A 38 -5.11 -3.13 -8.13
N ALA A 39 -5.01 -4.45 -7.92
CA ALA A 39 -4.23 -5.02 -6.82
C ALA A 39 -2.73 -4.70 -6.96
N MET A 40 -2.18 -4.82 -8.17
CA MET A 40 -0.78 -4.47 -8.46
C MET A 40 -0.51 -2.98 -8.21
N TRP A 41 -1.41 -2.10 -8.69
CA TRP A 41 -1.29 -0.67 -8.47
C TRP A 41 -1.35 -0.30 -6.98
N LEU A 42 -2.24 -0.94 -6.23
CA LEU A 42 -2.34 -0.74 -4.79
C LEU A 42 -1.06 -1.18 -4.05
N MET A 43 -0.42 -2.25 -4.52
CA MET A 43 0.86 -2.74 -3.99
C MET A 43 2.00 -1.77 -4.27
N MET A 44 2.05 -1.15 -5.46
CA MET A 44 3.03 -0.09 -5.76
C MET A 44 2.88 1.11 -4.82
N ILE A 45 1.63 1.56 -4.58
CA ILE A 45 1.36 2.66 -3.63
C ILE A 45 1.72 2.26 -2.19
N TYR A 46 1.54 0.98 -1.83
CA TYR A 46 1.95 0.46 -0.53
C TYR A 46 3.47 0.57 -0.34
N ASP A 47 4.23 0.12 -1.35
CA ASP A 47 5.69 0.11 -1.29
C ASP A 47 6.25 1.53 -1.20
N GLU A 48 5.69 2.47 -1.98
CA GLU A 48 6.06 3.89 -1.92
C GLU A 48 5.75 4.51 -0.55
N ALA A 49 4.58 4.23 0.02
CA ALA A 49 4.22 4.70 1.35
C ALA A 49 5.08 4.08 2.46
N LEU A 50 5.54 2.84 2.28
CA LEU A 50 6.45 2.16 3.21
C LEU A 50 7.87 2.74 3.10
N PHE A 51 8.32 3.08 1.90
CA PHE A 51 9.59 3.73 1.64
C PHE A 51 9.64 5.13 2.27
N GLU A 52 8.64 5.98 2.05
CA GLU A 52 8.52 7.32 2.68
C GLU A 52 8.58 7.23 4.21
N LEU A 53 7.93 6.21 4.81
CA LEU A 53 7.96 5.99 6.26
C LEU A 53 9.32 5.54 6.77
N ARG A 54 10.09 4.79 5.98
CA ARG A 54 11.44 4.35 6.35
C ARG A 54 12.42 5.52 6.25
N GLU A 55 12.35 6.33 5.19
CA GLU A 55 13.19 7.53 5.05
C GLU A 55 12.95 8.56 6.15
N GLN A 56 11.71 8.76 6.60
CA GLN A 56 11.44 9.64 7.75
C GLN A 56 11.96 9.10 9.09
N LYS A 57 12.15 7.79 9.21
CA LYS A 57 12.54 7.13 10.47
C LYS A 57 14.05 6.96 10.60
N GLU A 58 14.79 7.04 9.50
CA GLU A 58 16.25 7.06 9.46
C GLU A 58 16.73 8.53 9.42
N PRO A 59 16.95 9.20 10.57
CA PRO A 59 17.71 10.43 10.53
C PRO A 59 19.10 10.08 10.02
N THR A 60 19.45 10.59 8.85
CA THR A 60 20.81 10.53 8.35
C THR A 60 21.77 10.90 9.49
N PRO A 61 22.80 10.08 9.80
CA PRO A 61 23.66 10.30 10.95
C PRO A 61 24.41 11.64 10.90
N PHE A 62 24.44 12.29 9.73
CA PHE A 62 25.02 13.60 9.54
C PHE A 62 24.21 14.75 10.17
N SER A 63 22.89 14.58 10.36
CA SER A 63 22.03 15.62 10.93
C SER A 63 22.08 15.64 12.47
N ALA A 64 22.35 14.48 13.10
CA ALA A 64 22.47 14.35 14.55
C ALA A 64 23.78 14.97 15.10
N SER A 65 24.86 14.98 14.31
CA SER A 65 26.15 15.52 14.73
C SER A 65 26.20 17.06 14.74
N VAL A 66 25.35 17.74 13.96
CA VAL A 66 25.28 19.21 13.92
C VAL A 66 24.44 19.77 15.07
N SER A 67 23.42 19.05 15.54
CA SER A 67 22.55 19.52 16.63
C SER A 67 23.15 19.37 18.04
N SER A 68 24.16 18.50 18.23
CA SER A 68 24.79 18.29 19.54
C SER A 68 25.92 19.28 19.85
N LYS A 69 26.08 20.33 19.04
CA LYS A 69 27.17 21.33 19.16
C LYS A 69 26.67 22.77 19.37
N LYS A 70 25.42 22.95 19.77
CA LYS A 70 24.84 24.24 20.17
C LYS A 70 24.58 24.28 21.67
#